data_AF-A0A8J4DKI4-F1
#
_entry.id   AF-A0A8J4DKI4-F1
#
_cell.length_a   1.000
_cell.length_b   1.000
_cell.length_c   1.000
_cell.angle_alpha   90.00
_cell.angle_beta   90.00
_cell.angle_gamma   90.00
#
_symmetry.space_group_name_H-M   'P 1'
#
loop_
_entity.id
_entity.type
_entity.pdbx_description
1 polymer ?
#
loop_
_entity_poly.entity_id
_entity_poly.type
_entity_poly.pdbx_seq_one_letter_code
_entity_poly.pdbx_strand_id
1 'polypeptide(L)'
;MTVLAAYRTDPARLRHLVRGMAVLDRAAFTRLYEALSPAVTAGLTALMTDPARAREFTAAAFVEAWQTANAHTADEDVAGWITGVAMMLALEAGPDTEADDEPVDRLASLLAGGRSQLC
;
A
#
# COMPACT_ATOMS: atom_id res chain seq x y z
N MET A 1 0.61 -17.69 8.28
CA MET A 1 2.07 -17.68 8.08
C MET A 1 2.41 -18.18 6.68
N THR A 2 2.91 -17.27 5.82
CA THR A 2 3.75 -17.56 4.64
C THR A 2 3.08 -17.68 3.26
N VAL A 3 2.30 -16.66 2.84
CA VAL A 3 1.86 -16.54 1.43
C VAL A 3 3.01 -16.06 0.52
N LEU A 4 4.02 -15.35 1.07
CA LEU A 4 5.21 -14.92 0.31
C LEU A 4 6.07 -16.08 -0.23
N ALA A 5 6.04 -17.27 0.40
CA ALA A 5 6.91 -18.39 -0.01
C ALA A 5 6.42 -19.11 -1.27
N ALA A 6 5.11 -19.13 -1.52
CA ALA A 6 4.55 -19.89 -2.65
C ALA A 6 4.84 -19.25 -4.01
N TYR A 7 5.05 -17.93 -4.08
CA TYR A 7 5.35 -17.20 -5.32
C TYR A 7 6.84 -16.87 -5.51
N ARG A 8 7.65 -16.95 -4.44
CA ARG A 8 9.13 -16.97 -4.52
C ARG A 8 9.69 -18.18 -5.25
N THR A 9 8.88 -19.20 -5.52
CA THR A 9 9.34 -20.45 -6.13
C THR A 9 9.81 -20.29 -7.57
N ASP A 10 9.42 -19.22 -8.27
CA ASP A 10 9.95 -18.90 -9.60
C ASP A 10 10.27 -17.40 -9.78
N PRO A 11 11.44 -16.95 -9.26
CA PRO A 11 11.90 -15.58 -9.41
C PRO A 11 12.13 -15.19 -10.88
N ALA A 12 12.47 -16.15 -11.75
CA ALA A 12 12.69 -15.90 -13.17
C ALA A 12 11.38 -15.51 -13.87
N ARG A 13 10.28 -16.19 -13.55
CA ARG A 13 8.95 -15.86 -14.05
C ARG A 13 8.48 -14.48 -13.59
N LEU A 14 8.70 -14.13 -12.32
CA LEU A 14 8.34 -12.78 -11.83
C LEU A 14 9.11 -11.69 -12.58
N ARG A 15 10.42 -11.88 -12.79
CA ARG A 15 11.24 -10.95 -13.59
C ARG A 15 10.76 -10.85 -15.04
N HIS A 16 10.33 -11.97 -15.65
CA HIS A 16 9.77 -11.95 -16.99
C HIS A 16 8.49 -11.09 -17.06
N LEU A 17 7.61 -11.19 -16.06
CA LEU A 17 6.41 -10.34 -15.97
C LEU A 17 6.77 -8.85 -15.83
N VAL A 18 7.77 -8.51 -15.00
CA VAL A 18 8.24 -7.12 -14.87
C VAL A 18 8.77 -6.57 -16.20
N ARG A 19 9.54 -7.36 -16.96
CA ARG A 19 9.98 -6.97 -18.31
C ARG A 19 8.80 -6.76 -19.27
N GLY A 20 7.71 -7.51 -19.12
CA GLY A 20 6.48 -7.27 -19.86
C GLY A 20 5.83 -5.93 -19.49
N MET A 21 5.74 -5.60 -18.21
CA MET A 21 5.20 -4.30 -17.75
C MET A 21 6.01 -3.11 -18.30
N ALA A 22 7.34 -3.25 -18.37
CA ALA A 22 8.24 -2.23 -18.92
C ALA A 22 7.90 -1.85 -20.38
N VAL A 23 7.31 -2.78 -21.14
CA VAL A 23 6.83 -2.56 -22.52
C VAL A 23 5.31 -2.44 -22.62
N LEU A 24 4.64 -2.05 -21.52
CA LEU A 24 3.19 -1.83 -21.41
C LEU A 24 2.32 -3.08 -21.66
N ASP A 25 2.85 -4.29 -21.44
CA ASP A 25 2.05 -5.51 -21.48
C ASP A 25 1.10 -5.58 -20.28
N ARG A 26 -0.18 -5.26 -20.53
CA ARG A 26 -1.24 -5.33 -19.52
C ARG A 26 -1.45 -6.74 -18.97
N ALA A 27 -1.27 -7.78 -19.79
CA ALA A 27 -1.42 -9.15 -19.33
C ALA A 27 -0.29 -9.57 -18.40
N ALA A 28 0.92 -9.03 -18.59
CA ALA A 28 2.03 -9.23 -17.67
C ALA A 28 1.74 -8.63 -16.28
N PHE A 29 1.18 -7.43 -16.24
CA PHE A 29 0.73 -6.82 -14.98
C PHE A 29 -0.36 -7.59 -14.29
N THR A 30 -1.41 -7.99 -15.02
CA THR A 30 -2.52 -8.76 -14.42
C THR A 30 -1.99 -10.03 -13.75
N ARG A 31 -1.10 -10.78 -14.43
CA ARG A 31 -0.50 -11.99 -13.86
C ARG A 31 0.37 -11.71 -12.64
N LEU A 32 1.10 -10.59 -12.63
CA LEU A 32 1.93 -10.20 -11.49
C LEU A 32 1.07 -9.78 -10.30
N TYR A 33 0.01 -9.01 -10.55
CA TYR A 33 -0.97 -8.59 -9.54
C TYR A 33 -1.68 -9.79 -8.92
N GLU A 34 -2.24 -10.68 -9.72
CA GLU A 34 -2.90 -11.90 -9.24
C GLU A 34 -1.95 -12.78 -8.41
N ALA A 35 -0.68 -12.87 -8.82
CA ALA A 35 0.31 -13.64 -8.11
C ALA A 35 0.67 -13.04 -6.74
N LEU A 36 0.93 -11.73 -6.67
CA LEU A 36 1.56 -11.13 -5.49
C LEU A 36 0.58 -10.36 -4.58
N SER A 37 -0.53 -9.84 -5.10
CA SER A 37 -1.45 -9.00 -4.32
C SER A 37 -2.00 -9.67 -3.06
N PRO A 38 -2.37 -10.97 -3.03
CA PRO A 38 -2.90 -11.56 -1.80
C PRO A 38 -1.86 -11.58 -0.66
N ALA A 39 -0.59 -11.77 -0.99
CA ALA A 39 0.49 -11.80 -0.02
C ALA A 39 0.83 -10.39 0.49
N VAL A 40 0.89 -9.41 -0.42
CA VAL A 40 1.15 -8.01 -0.08
C VAL A 40 0.02 -7.45 0.79
N THR A 41 -1.24 -7.66 0.40
CA THR A 41 -2.39 -7.24 1.20
C THR A 41 -2.40 -7.92 2.56
N ALA A 42 -2.10 -9.22 2.66
CA ALA A 42 -2.03 -9.90 3.95
C ALA A 42 -0.91 -9.34 4.85
N GLY A 43 0.22 -8.94 4.26
CA GLY A 43 1.31 -8.26 4.97
C GLY A 43 0.88 -6.89 5.53
N LEU A 44 0.24 -6.07 4.70
CA LEU A 44 -0.26 -4.76 5.13
C LEU A 44 -1.40 -4.87 6.15
N THR A 45 -2.31 -5.82 5.99
CA THR A 45 -3.41 -6.05 6.94
C THR A 45 -2.91 -6.45 8.34
N ALA A 46 -1.67 -6.94 8.46
CA ALA A 46 -1.05 -7.20 9.77
C ALA A 46 -0.52 -5.94 10.47
N LEU A 47 -0.38 -4.83 9.72
CA LEU A 47 0.14 -3.54 10.20
C LEU A 47 -0.94 -2.47 10.33
N MET A 48 -2.05 -2.68 9.62
CA MET A 48 -3.14 -1.73 9.47
C MET A 48 -4.37 -2.19 10.24
N THR A 49 -5.07 -1.21 10.83
CA THR A 49 -6.35 -1.45 11.52
C THR A 49 -7.48 -1.54 10.49
N ASP A 50 -7.44 -0.72 9.44
CA ASP A 50 -8.44 -0.72 8.38
C ASP A 50 -8.00 -1.63 7.21
N PRO A 51 -8.71 -2.75 6.95
CA PRO A 51 -8.40 -3.61 5.82
C PRO A 51 -8.71 -2.97 4.46
N ALA A 52 -9.49 -1.88 4.38
CA ALA A 52 -9.69 -1.15 3.13
C ALA A 52 -8.41 -0.39 2.73
N ARG A 53 -7.78 0.34 3.66
CA ARG A 53 -6.47 0.98 3.45
C ARG A 53 -5.40 -0.02 3.02
N ALA A 54 -5.35 -1.21 3.61
CA ALA A 54 -4.41 -2.25 3.19
C ALA A 54 -4.57 -2.66 1.71
N ARG A 55 -5.82 -2.72 1.20
CA ARG A 55 -6.08 -3.01 -0.22
C ARG A 55 -5.74 -1.83 -1.12
N GLU A 56 -6.01 -0.61 -0.67
CA GLU A 56 -5.65 0.61 -1.37
C GLU A 56 -4.13 0.71 -1.59
N PHE A 57 -3.33 0.59 -0.53
CA PHE A 57 -1.87 0.66 -0.65
C PHE A 57 -1.28 -0.52 -1.43
N THR A 58 -1.92 -1.70 -1.37
CA THR A 58 -1.57 -2.78 -2.28
C THR A 58 -1.74 -2.34 -3.72
N ALA A 59 -2.92 -1.84 -4.10
CA ALA A 59 -3.18 -1.40 -5.47
C ALA A 59 -2.23 -0.27 -5.91
N ALA A 60 -2.01 0.73 -5.04
CA ALA A 60 -1.08 1.82 -5.29
C ALA A 60 0.35 1.31 -5.54
N ALA A 61 0.83 0.34 -4.76
CA ALA A 61 2.16 -0.24 -4.95
C ALA A 61 2.32 -0.93 -6.31
N PHE A 62 1.30 -1.62 -6.81
CA PHE A 62 1.35 -2.22 -8.15
C PHE A 62 1.32 -1.16 -9.25
N VAL A 63 0.57 -0.07 -9.07
CA VAL A 63 0.56 1.05 -10.02
C VAL A 63 1.93 1.73 -10.05
N GLU A 64 2.53 2.00 -8.90
CA GLU A 64 3.89 2.53 -8.77
C GLU A 64 4.91 1.60 -9.46
N ALA A 65 4.82 0.29 -9.21
CA ALA A 65 5.66 -0.72 -9.82
C ALA A 65 5.50 -0.77 -11.35
N TRP A 66 4.29 -0.57 -11.89
CA TRP A 66 4.08 -0.44 -13.33
C TRP A 66 4.79 0.80 -13.88
N GLN A 67 4.63 1.96 -13.22
CA GLN A 67 5.22 3.24 -13.66
C GLN A 67 6.75 3.21 -13.63
N THR A 68 7.32 2.47 -12.69
CA THR A 68 8.77 2.36 -12.46
C THR A 68 9.38 1.06 -13.01
N ALA A 69 8.61 0.24 -13.73
CA ALA A 69 9.06 -1.07 -14.23
C ALA A 69 10.33 -0.98 -15.11
N ASN A 70 10.51 0.12 -15.86
CA ASN A 70 11.71 0.35 -16.69
C ASN A 70 12.99 0.56 -15.87
N ALA A 71 12.87 0.96 -14.60
CA ALA A 71 14.00 1.17 -13.70
C ALA A 71 14.35 -0.08 -12.88
N HIS A 72 13.48 -1.10 -12.87
CA HIS A 72 13.71 -2.34 -12.12
C HIS A 72 14.91 -3.11 -12.69
N THR A 73 15.86 -3.46 -11.83
CA THR A 73 17.07 -4.19 -12.24
C THR A 73 16.85 -5.70 -12.28
N ALA A 74 17.60 -6.43 -13.11
CA ALA A 74 17.38 -7.88 -13.26
C ALA A 74 17.70 -8.68 -11.99
N ASP A 75 18.55 -8.16 -11.11
CA ASP A 75 19.01 -8.86 -9.90
C ASP A 75 18.05 -8.67 -8.70
N GLU A 76 17.19 -7.67 -8.74
CA GLU A 76 16.28 -7.33 -7.66
C GLU A 76 15.19 -8.41 -7.43
N ASP A 77 14.88 -8.70 -6.17
CA ASP A 77 13.78 -9.58 -5.78
C ASP A 77 12.46 -8.84 -6.00
N VAL A 78 11.75 -9.17 -7.09
CA VAL A 78 10.49 -8.53 -7.48
C VAL A 78 9.46 -8.49 -6.34
N ALA A 79 9.33 -9.58 -5.57
CA ALA A 79 8.39 -9.63 -4.47
C ALA A 79 8.80 -8.73 -3.31
N GLY A 80 10.10 -8.70 -3.00
CA GLY A 80 10.69 -7.80 -2.01
C GLY A 80 10.53 -6.33 -2.41
N TRP A 81 10.81 -6.01 -3.67
CA TRP A 81 10.65 -4.68 -4.25
C TRP A 81 9.22 -4.15 -4.11
N ILE A 82 8.22 -4.89 -4.61
CA ILE A 82 6.80 -4.49 -4.52
C ILE A 82 6.35 -4.35 -3.06
N THR A 83 6.79 -5.25 -2.18
CA THR A 83 6.49 -5.17 -0.74
C THR A 83 7.12 -3.93 -0.12
N GLY A 84 8.35 -3.56 -0.51
CA GLY A 84 9.03 -2.35 -0.07
C GLY A 84 8.32 -1.08 -0.52
N VAL A 85 7.89 -1.02 -1.78
CA VAL A 85 7.06 0.08 -2.30
C VAL A 85 5.76 0.21 -1.49
N ALA A 86 5.05 -0.89 -1.26
CA ALA A 86 3.83 -0.89 -0.47
C ALA A 86 4.05 -0.39 0.97
N MET A 87 5.16 -0.80 1.60
CA MET A 87 5.52 -0.34 2.94
C MET A 87 5.84 1.15 2.97
N MET A 88 6.57 1.65 1.98
CA MET A 88 6.93 3.06 1.87
C MET A 88 5.66 3.94 1.78
N LEU A 89 4.74 3.57 0.89
CA LEU A 89 3.45 4.28 0.74
C LEU A 89 2.64 4.27 2.04
N ALA A 90 2.58 3.13 2.73
CA ALA A 90 1.88 3.02 4.01
C ALA A 90 2.54 3.88 5.12
N LEU A 91 3.88 3.94 5.16
CA LEU A 91 4.62 4.77 6.10
C LEU A 91 4.40 6.26 5.83
N GLU A 92 4.42 6.67 4.57
CA GLU A 92 4.19 8.05 4.14
C GLU A 92 2.77 8.52 4.46
N ALA A 93 1.77 7.64 4.31
CA ALA A 93 0.39 7.94 4.64
C ALA A 93 0.12 8.03 6.16
N GLY A 94 1.03 7.52 6.99
CA GLY A 94 0.86 7.48 8.43
C GLY A 94 -0.19 6.45 8.90
N PRO A 95 -0.49 6.42 10.21
CA PRO A 95 -1.42 5.45 10.78
C PRO A 95 -2.82 5.57 10.17
N ASP A 96 -3.56 4.46 10.17
CA ASP A 96 -4.97 4.42 9.73
C ASP A 96 -5.92 5.19 10.65
N THR A 97 -5.42 5.61 11.82
CA THR A 97 -6.09 6.58 12.66
C THR A 97 -6.24 7.85 11.83
N GLU A 98 -7.43 8.09 11.29
CA GLU A 98 -7.88 9.44 11.04
C GLU A 98 -7.42 10.25 12.26
N ALA A 99 -6.61 11.28 12.05
CA ALA A 99 -6.57 12.34 13.03
C ALA A 99 -8.05 12.71 13.22
N ASP A 100 -8.64 12.31 14.36
CA ASP A 100 -10.02 12.59 14.71
C ASP A 100 -10.35 13.99 14.18
N ASP A 101 -11.31 14.10 13.28
CA ASP A 101 -11.73 15.38 12.73
C ASP A 101 -12.53 16.20 13.77
N GLU A 102 -12.23 16.07 15.08
CA GLU A 102 -12.94 16.80 16.13
C GLU A 102 -12.19 17.13 17.46
N PRO A 103 -10.97 17.70 17.43
CA PRO A 103 -10.48 18.51 18.56
C PRO A 103 -10.79 20.00 18.36
N VAL A 104 -10.79 20.49 17.11
CA VAL A 104 -10.91 21.94 16.82
C VAL A 104 -12.35 22.43 16.91
N ASP A 105 -13.33 21.69 16.38
CA ASP A 105 -14.75 22.06 16.47
C ASP A 105 -15.31 21.91 17.89
N ARG A 106 -14.80 20.94 18.64
CA ARG A 106 -15.14 20.75 20.07
C ARG A 106 -14.56 21.87 20.93
N LEU A 107 -13.32 22.28 20.67
CA LEU A 107 -12.68 23.43 21.33
C LEU A 107 -13.40 24.74 20.93
N ALA A 108 -13.75 24.92 19.66
CA ALA A 108 -14.52 26.07 19.19
C ALA A 108 -15.90 26.14 19.85
N SER A 109 -16.59 25.01 20.02
CA SER A 109 -17.88 24.92 20.72
C SER A 109 -17.77 25.21 22.23
N LEU A 110 -16.70 24.76 22.87
CA LEU A 110 -16.42 25.05 24.29
C LEU A 110 -16.05 26.52 24.53
N LEU A 111 -15.32 27.15 23.60
CA LEU A 111 -15.01 28.58 23.64
C LEU A 111 -16.24 29.44 23.32
N ALA A 112 -17.13 28.97 22.45
CA ALA A 112 -18.39 29.63 22.14
C ALA A 112 -19.43 29.55 23.28
N GLY A 113 -19.39 28.50 24.11
CA GLY A 113 -20.31 28.30 25.25
C GLY A 113 -19.95 29.07 26.54
N GLY A 114 -18.79 29.70 26.62
CA GLY A 114 -18.21 30.23 27.87
C GLY A 114 -18.61 31.64 28.31
N ARG A 115 -19.79 32.17 27.94
CA ARG A 115 -20.25 33.49 28.40
C ARG A 115 -21.75 33.54 28.68
N SER A 116 -22.22 32.82 29.69
CA SER A 116 -23.52 33.08 30.31
C SER A 116 -23.59 32.49 31.72
N GLN A 117 -23.06 33.21 32.71
CA GLN A 117 -23.54 33.20 34.10
C GLN A 117 -22.80 34.25 34.93
N LEU A 118 -23.14 35.53 34.71
CA LEU A 118 -22.93 36.61 35.68
C LEU A 118 -24.05 37.63 35.49
N CYS A 119 -25.23 37.31 36.03
CA CYS A 119 -26.27 38.24 36.49
C CYS A 119 -26.93 37.59 37.72
#